data_AF-A0AAP2PBW8-F1
#
_entry.id   AF-A0AAP2PBW8-F1
#
_cell.length_a   1.000
_cell.length_b   1.000
_cell.length_c   1.000
_cell.angle_alpha   90.00
_cell.angle_beta   90.00
_cell.angle_gamma   90.00
#
_symmetry.space_group_name_H-M   'P 1'
#
loop_
_entity.id
_entity.type
_entity.pdbx_description
1 polymer ?
#
loop_
_entity_poly.entity_id
_entity_poly.type
_entity_poly.pdbx_seq_one_letter_code
_entity_poly.pdbx_strand_id
1 'polypeptide(L)'
;MKGGKDLASRRPYPNKRYVVACRKVGRKAITGFLIQAPDDVRWFSATARWAIGATIVVRHVVRYEIIDSDYDAVSDDMLLWGPTPKALGNWPSRWPDFTAQWPAYTAQWTPANAQPCMEVTPTGRREGDVRDTVEGGLILYREERLGLPTIESGRLLEKELSVRHRLPEIKSAFDTRG
;
A
#
# COMPACT_ATOMS: atom_id res chain seq x y z
N MET A 1 -12.71 -10.70 0.03
CA MET A 1 -11.46 -11.44 0.29
C MET A 1 -11.37 -11.80 1.77
N LYS A 2 -10.98 -13.02 2.13
CA LYS A 2 -10.91 -13.53 3.51
C LYS A 2 -9.51 -14.09 3.83
N GLY A 3 -8.93 -13.67 4.95
CA GLY A 3 -7.67 -14.22 5.46
C GLY A 3 -7.77 -15.72 5.74
N GLY A 4 -6.71 -16.47 5.41
CA GLY A 4 -6.67 -17.92 5.56
C GLY A 4 -7.42 -18.70 4.48
N LYS A 5 -8.28 -18.04 3.68
CA LYS A 5 -8.94 -18.61 2.49
C LYS A 5 -8.32 -18.05 1.21
N ASP A 6 -8.47 -16.75 1.00
CA ASP A 6 -8.04 -16.05 -0.23
C ASP A 6 -6.65 -15.41 -0.05
N LEU A 7 -6.36 -14.95 1.17
CA LEU A 7 -5.11 -14.26 1.52
C LEU A 7 -4.29 -15.06 2.54
N ALA A 8 -2.96 -14.91 2.47
CA ALA A 8 -2.01 -15.43 3.42
C ALA A 8 -1.01 -14.35 3.82
N SER A 9 -0.58 -14.39 5.09
CA SER A 9 0.47 -13.53 5.62
C SER A 9 1.84 -14.18 5.39
N ARG A 10 2.76 -13.52 4.69
CA ARG A 10 4.09 -14.07 4.36
C ARG A 10 5.21 -13.07 4.62
N ARG A 11 6.45 -13.56 4.69
CA ARG A 11 7.67 -12.75 4.87
C ARG A 11 8.49 -12.73 3.57
N PRO A 12 8.27 -11.76 2.67
CA PRO A 12 9.04 -11.65 1.42
C PRO A 12 10.51 -11.27 1.65
N TYR A 13 10.80 -10.62 2.78
CA TYR A 13 12.14 -10.19 3.20
C TYR A 13 12.57 -11.00 4.43
N PRO A 14 13.38 -12.07 4.27
CA PRO A 14 13.70 -12.99 5.37
C PRO A 14 14.41 -12.33 6.56
N ASN A 15 15.18 -11.27 6.31
CA ASN A 15 15.93 -10.52 7.32
C ASN A 15 15.10 -9.42 8.01
N LYS A 16 13.87 -9.16 7.58
CA LYS A 16 13.00 -8.14 8.19
C LYS A 16 11.87 -8.82 8.95
N ARG A 17 11.44 -8.20 10.06
CA ARG A 17 10.20 -8.58 10.77
C ARG A 17 8.95 -8.03 10.07
N TYR A 18 8.98 -7.97 8.74
CA TYR A 18 7.93 -7.40 7.91
C TYR A 18 7.08 -8.52 7.30
N VAL A 19 5.77 -8.44 7.52
CA VAL A 19 4.80 -9.41 7.04
C VAL A 19 3.86 -8.71 6.08
N VAL A 20 3.64 -9.30 4.92
CA VAL A 20 2.71 -8.79 3.90
C VAL A 20 1.53 -9.71 3.76
N ALA A 21 0.36 -9.15 3.49
CA ALA A 21 -0.75 -9.90 2.94
C ALA A 21 -0.47 -10.19 1.46
N CYS A 22 -0.69 -11.42 1.04
CA CYS A 22 -0.57 -11.82 -0.35
C CYS A 22 -1.62 -12.87 -0.69
N ARG A 23 -1.82 -13.14 -1.98
CA ARG A 23 -2.74 -14.20 -2.41
C ARG A 23 -2.28 -15.56 -1.87
N LYS A 24 -3.23 -16.36 -1.36
CA LYS A 24 -2.99 -17.73 -0.85
C LYS A 24 -2.84 -18.72 -2.02
N VAL A 25 -1.78 -18.58 -2.80
CA VAL A 25 -1.41 -19.50 -3.89
C VAL A 25 0.07 -19.86 -3.80
N GLY A 26 0.38 -21.14 -4.04
CA GLY A 26 1.76 -21.67 -3.95
C GLY A 26 2.40 -21.46 -2.58
N ARG A 27 3.74 -21.53 -2.52
CA ARG A 27 4.53 -21.31 -1.29
C ARG A 27 5.39 -20.04 -1.32
N LYS A 28 5.62 -19.45 -2.49
CA LYS A 28 6.47 -18.26 -2.67
C LYS A 28 5.84 -17.04 -1.99
N ALA A 29 6.58 -16.34 -1.15
CA ALA A 29 6.14 -15.05 -0.61
C ALA A 29 6.11 -13.99 -1.72
N ILE A 30 4.93 -13.44 -1.99
CA ILE A 30 4.68 -12.35 -2.95
C ILE A 30 4.40 -11.09 -2.13
N THR A 31 4.88 -9.94 -2.62
CA THR A 31 4.64 -8.63 -2.02
C THR A 31 3.30 -8.11 -2.52
N GLY A 32 2.26 -8.24 -1.70
CA GLY A 32 0.91 -7.78 -2.04
C GLY A 32 0.09 -8.76 -2.89
N PHE A 33 -0.94 -8.23 -3.53
CA PHE A 33 -1.86 -8.92 -4.42
C PHE A 33 -2.50 -7.90 -5.37
N LEU A 34 -3.02 -8.38 -6.51
CA LEU A 34 -3.70 -7.52 -7.49
C LEU A 34 -5.22 -7.63 -7.35
N ILE A 35 -5.88 -6.53 -7.69
CA ILE A 35 -7.33 -6.46 -7.82
C ILE A 35 -7.62 -5.90 -9.21
N GLN A 36 -8.40 -6.62 -10.02
CA GLN A 36 -8.99 -6.06 -11.22
C GLN A 36 -10.22 -5.26 -10.81
N ALA A 37 -10.20 -3.97 -11.11
CA ALA A 37 -11.30 -3.04 -10.83
C ALA A 37 -11.97 -2.58 -12.13
N PRO A 38 -13.15 -1.94 -12.05
CA PRO A 38 -13.68 -1.06 -13.08
C PRO A 38 -12.78 0.18 -13.28
N ASP A 39 -12.85 0.78 -14.47
CA ASP A 39 -11.99 1.92 -14.84
C ASP A 39 -12.39 3.25 -14.17
N ASP A 40 -13.56 3.30 -13.53
CA ASP A 40 -14.13 4.50 -12.92
C ASP A 40 -13.91 4.60 -11.40
N VAL A 41 -13.12 3.68 -10.82
CA VAL A 41 -12.75 3.76 -9.40
C VAL A 41 -12.02 5.08 -9.15
N ARG A 42 -12.54 5.89 -8.21
CA ARG A 42 -11.94 7.16 -7.79
C ARG A 42 -11.26 7.08 -6.43
N TRP A 43 -11.64 6.10 -5.62
CA TRP A 43 -11.07 5.88 -4.30
C TRP A 43 -11.35 4.45 -3.87
N PHE A 44 -10.53 3.96 -2.94
CA PHE A 44 -10.78 2.71 -2.24
C PHE A 44 -10.24 2.81 -0.83
N SER A 45 -10.53 1.80 0.01
CA SER A 45 -9.98 1.76 1.36
C SER A 45 -9.41 0.39 1.69
N ALA A 46 -8.31 0.38 2.43
CA ALA A 46 -7.76 -0.81 3.05
C ALA A 46 -8.06 -0.75 4.56
N THR A 47 -8.83 -1.69 5.07
CA THR A 47 -9.07 -1.83 6.52
C THR A 47 -8.33 -3.06 7.05
N ALA A 48 -7.42 -2.83 7.98
CA ALA A 48 -6.74 -3.88 8.72
C ALA A 48 -7.18 -3.88 10.18
N ARG A 49 -7.27 -5.08 10.76
CA ARG A 49 -7.65 -5.31 12.17
C ARG A 49 -6.71 -6.32 12.79
N TRP A 50 -6.21 -6.02 13.99
CA TRP A 50 -5.33 -6.91 14.74
C TRP A 50 -5.84 -7.09 16.16
N ALA A 51 -5.74 -8.32 16.67
CA ALA A 51 -5.90 -8.61 18.09
C ALA A 51 -4.51 -8.60 18.75
N ILE A 52 -4.30 -7.72 19.73
CA ILE A 52 -3.08 -7.58 20.50
C ILE A 52 -3.34 -8.15 21.90
N GLY A 53 -2.49 -9.08 22.34
CA GLY A 53 -2.65 -9.73 23.64
C GLY A 53 -3.98 -10.49 23.79
N ALA A 54 -4.60 -10.91 22.68
CA ALA A 54 -5.93 -11.54 22.58
C ALA A 54 -7.13 -10.71 23.07
N THR A 55 -6.93 -9.50 23.62
CA THR A 55 -7.99 -8.69 24.24
C THR A 55 -8.19 -7.35 23.56
N ILE A 56 -7.13 -6.72 23.07
CA ILE A 56 -7.19 -5.39 22.46
C ILE A 56 -7.36 -5.56 20.96
N VAL A 57 -8.42 -4.99 20.40
CA VAL A 57 -8.61 -4.96 18.94
C VAL A 57 -8.24 -3.58 18.43
N VAL A 58 -7.20 -3.54 17.59
CA VAL A 58 -6.76 -2.32 16.90
C VAL A 58 -7.24 -2.34 15.46
N ARG A 59 -7.71 -1.20 14.96
CA ARG A 59 -8.18 -1.03 13.59
C ARG A 59 -7.45 0.10 12.89
N HIS A 60 -6.91 -0.19 11.71
CA HIS A 60 -6.31 0.81 10.82
C HIS A 60 -7.11 0.87 9.53
N VAL A 61 -7.49 2.08 9.11
CA VAL A 61 -8.18 2.36 7.85
C VAL A 61 -7.33 3.32 7.05
N VAL A 62 -6.93 2.90 5.85
CA VAL A 62 -6.29 3.79 4.88
C VAL A 62 -7.29 4.07 3.77
N ARG A 63 -7.57 5.34 3.51
CA ARG A 63 -8.36 5.80 2.37
C ARG A 63 -7.42 6.29 1.28
N TYR A 64 -7.47 5.62 0.14
CA TYR A 64 -6.71 5.99 -1.04
C TYR A 64 -7.63 6.74 -1.99
N GLU A 65 -7.25 7.97 -2.33
CA GLU A 65 -7.95 8.80 -3.32
C GLU A 65 -7.08 8.84 -4.59
N ILE A 66 -7.64 8.45 -5.74
CA ILE A 66 -6.91 8.45 -7.00
C ILE A 66 -6.89 9.88 -7.53
N ILE A 67 -5.69 10.45 -7.69
CA ILE A 67 -5.51 11.90 -7.88
C ILE A 67 -5.34 12.33 -9.34
N ASP A 68 -5.11 11.39 -10.24
CA ASP A 68 -4.95 11.64 -11.67
C ASP A 68 -5.57 10.49 -12.49
N SER A 69 -5.54 10.60 -13.81
CA SER A 69 -6.03 9.57 -14.72
C SER A 69 -5.10 9.37 -15.91
N ASP A 70 -3.80 9.54 -15.68
CA ASP A 70 -2.79 9.49 -16.74
C ASP A 70 -2.52 8.05 -17.21
N TYR A 71 -2.75 7.06 -16.34
CA TYR A 71 -2.44 5.65 -16.54
C TYR A 71 -3.51 4.70 -16.00
N ASP A 72 -3.32 3.40 -16.24
CA ASP A 72 -4.31 2.33 -16.11
C ASP A 72 -4.21 1.51 -14.81
N ALA A 73 -3.25 1.84 -13.92
CA ALA A 73 -3.05 1.12 -12.68
C ALA A 73 -2.75 2.05 -11.51
N VAL A 74 -2.95 1.53 -10.29
CA VAL A 74 -2.56 2.17 -9.04
C VAL A 74 -1.89 1.14 -8.13
N SER A 75 -0.98 1.58 -7.26
CA SER A 75 -0.27 0.71 -6.31
C SER A 75 0.03 1.47 -5.02
N ASP A 76 -0.24 0.86 -3.87
CA ASP A 76 0.19 1.37 -2.56
C ASP A 76 1.68 1.09 -2.27
N ASP A 77 2.35 0.28 -3.11
CA ASP A 77 3.81 0.14 -3.10
C ASP A 77 4.46 1.36 -3.74
N MET A 78 4.79 2.34 -2.89
CA MET A 78 5.44 3.61 -3.26
C MET A 78 6.81 3.44 -3.95
N LEU A 79 7.45 2.27 -3.85
CA LEU A 79 8.69 2.02 -4.61
C LEU A 79 8.45 1.98 -6.11
N LEU A 80 7.23 1.63 -6.55
CA LEU A 80 6.86 1.63 -7.95
C LEU A 80 6.61 3.04 -8.50
N TRP A 81 6.58 4.08 -7.67
CA TRP A 81 6.30 5.45 -8.10
C TRP A 81 7.57 6.18 -8.53
N GLY A 82 8.76 5.65 -8.24
CA GLY A 82 10.01 6.25 -8.69
C GLY A 82 10.22 6.14 -10.20
N PRO A 83 11.14 6.93 -10.78
CA PRO A 83 11.52 6.77 -12.18
C PRO A 83 12.25 5.44 -12.40
N THR A 84 12.14 4.85 -13.60
CA THR A 84 12.84 3.61 -13.96
C THR A 84 13.88 3.82 -15.05
N PRO A 85 15.00 3.07 -15.04
CA PRO A 85 15.99 3.15 -16.10
C PRO A 85 15.43 2.58 -17.43
N LYS A 86 16.10 2.89 -18.54
CA LYS A 86 15.70 2.42 -19.89
C LYS A 86 15.54 0.90 -19.99
N ALA A 87 16.36 0.13 -19.28
CA ALA A 87 16.27 -1.33 -19.25
C ALA A 87 14.96 -1.85 -18.62
N LEU A 88 14.26 -1.02 -17.85
CA LEU A 88 13.05 -1.35 -17.09
C LEU A 88 11.87 -0.45 -17.49
N GLY A 89 11.80 -0.02 -18.76
CA GLY A 89 10.67 0.71 -19.32
C GLY A 89 10.84 2.23 -19.45
N ASN A 90 11.87 2.83 -18.85
CA ASN A 90 12.15 4.28 -18.93
C ASN A 90 10.98 5.17 -18.43
N TRP A 91 10.26 4.73 -17.40
CA TRP A 91 9.09 5.46 -16.92
C TRP A 91 9.48 6.66 -16.03
N PRO A 92 8.77 7.80 -16.12
CA PRO A 92 9.04 8.98 -15.29
C PRO A 92 8.66 8.74 -13.82
N SER A 93 9.04 9.66 -12.93
CA SER A 93 8.52 9.64 -11.56
C SER A 93 7.00 9.88 -11.55
N ARG A 94 6.28 9.11 -10.73
CA ARG A 94 4.87 9.30 -10.39
C ARG A 94 4.68 9.76 -8.95
N TRP A 95 5.76 10.05 -8.21
CA TRP A 95 5.61 10.73 -6.92
C TRP A 95 4.78 12.00 -7.12
N PRO A 96 3.60 12.14 -6.48
CA PRO A 96 2.81 13.34 -6.63
C PRO A 96 3.65 14.54 -6.21
N ASP A 97 3.48 15.64 -6.94
CA ASP A 97 4.02 16.91 -6.50
C ASP A 97 3.22 17.38 -5.28
N PHE A 98 3.63 16.87 -4.11
CA PHE A 98 2.99 17.19 -2.85
C PHE A 98 3.24 18.64 -2.41
N THR A 99 3.83 19.48 -3.27
CA THR A 99 3.92 20.93 -3.04
C THR A 99 2.66 21.69 -3.51
N ALA A 100 1.82 21.08 -4.35
CA ALA A 100 0.72 21.79 -5.01
C ALA A 100 -0.68 21.53 -4.41
N GLN A 101 -0.94 20.38 -3.77
CA GLN A 101 -2.32 19.98 -3.37
C GLN A 101 -2.44 19.36 -1.96
N TRP A 102 -1.33 19.07 -1.28
CA TRP A 102 -1.29 18.50 0.07
C TRP A 102 -0.29 19.34 0.90
N PRO A 103 -0.35 19.44 2.23
CA PRO A 103 0.38 20.48 2.94
C PRO A 103 1.90 20.36 2.74
N ALA A 104 2.56 21.50 2.52
CA ALA A 104 3.95 21.64 2.08
C ALA A 104 5.06 20.87 2.87
N TYR A 105 4.74 20.23 4.01
CA TYR A 105 5.70 19.39 4.76
C TYR A 105 5.99 18.03 4.09
N THR A 106 5.17 17.60 3.13
CA THR A 106 5.30 16.32 2.41
C THR A 106 6.36 16.32 1.30
N ALA A 107 6.89 17.49 0.90
CA ALA A 107 7.91 17.61 -0.15
C ALA A 107 9.24 16.90 0.18
N GLN A 108 9.46 16.57 1.46
CA GLN A 108 10.65 15.86 1.96
C GLN A 108 10.39 14.40 2.31
N TRP A 109 9.19 13.88 2.02
CA TRP A 109 8.83 12.53 2.41
C TRP A 109 9.54 11.49 1.55
N THR A 110 10.17 10.54 2.23
CA THR A 110 10.62 9.29 1.63
C THR A 110 9.45 8.29 1.62
N PRO A 111 9.48 7.25 0.77
CA PRO A 111 8.48 6.17 0.83
C PRO A 111 8.28 5.62 2.26
N ALA A 112 9.36 5.51 3.05
CA ALA A 112 9.31 5.01 4.41
C ALA A 112 8.52 5.91 5.37
N ASN A 113 8.55 7.22 5.15
CA ASN A 113 7.82 8.19 5.97
C ASN A 113 6.42 8.45 5.42
N ALA A 114 6.19 8.31 4.12
CA ALA A 114 4.88 8.52 3.51
C ALA A 114 3.94 7.34 3.74
N GLN A 115 4.47 6.12 3.76
CA GLN A 115 3.67 4.90 3.80
C GLN A 115 2.75 4.85 5.04
N PRO A 116 1.43 4.69 4.85
CA PRO A 116 0.48 4.56 5.95
C PRO A 116 0.83 3.41 6.90
N CYS A 117 0.78 3.68 8.21
CA CYS A 117 1.21 2.73 9.22
C CYS A 117 0.41 2.86 10.52
N MET A 118 0.10 1.71 11.12
CA MET A 118 -0.50 1.65 12.45
C MET A 118 0.60 1.64 13.52
N GLU A 119 0.50 2.56 14.48
CA GLU A 119 1.27 2.52 15.73
C GLU A 119 0.32 2.25 16.88
N VAL A 120 0.69 1.38 17.83
CA VAL A 120 -0.15 1.09 19.00
C VAL A 120 0.11 2.11 20.11
N THR A 121 1.37 2.52 20.25
CA THR A 121 1.77 3.59 21.17
C THR A 121 2.05 4.84 20.34
N PRO A 122 1.42 5.98 20.63
CA PRO A 122 1.68 7.22 19.89
C PRO A 122 3.15 7.61 19.99
N THR A 123 3.86 7.68 18.87
CA THR A 123 5.25 8.16 18.84
C THR A 123 5.35 9.65 18.57
N GLY A 124 4.27 10.27 18.09
CA GLY A 124 4.23 11.66 17.62
C GLY A 124 4.98 11.90 16.30
N ARG A 125 5.48 10.85 15.65
CA ARG A 125 6.29 10.95 14.42
C ARG A 125 5.49 10.86 13.12
N ARG A 126 4.21 10.47 13.20
CA ARG A 126 3.36 10.32 12.02
C ARG A 126 2.84 11.69 11.57
N GLU A 127 3.35 12.14 10.45
CA GLU A 127 2.84 13.31 9.72
C GLU A 127 1.80 12.88 8.67
N GLY A 128 0.91 13.79 8.27
CA GLY A 128 -0.13 13.55 7.25
C GLY A 128 -1.57 13.83 7.72
N ASP A 129 -2.55 13.46 6.88
CA ASP A 129 -3.97 13.45 7.27
C ASP A 129 -4.26 12.16 8.03
N VAL A 130 -4.12 12.24 9.35
CA VAL A 130 -4.22 11.12 10.28
C VAL A 130 -5.21 11.47 11.39
N ARG A 131 -6.10 10.53 11.71
CA ARG A 131 -7.05 10.63 12.82
C ARG A 131 -6.94 9.42 13.70
N ASP A 132 -6.55 9.65 14.95
CA ASP A 132 -6.37 8.61 15.95
C ASP A 132 -7.50 8.65 17.00
N THR A 133 -7.99 7.48 17.39
CA THR A 133 -8.73 7.30 18.64
C THR A 133 -7.81 6.66 19.66
N VAL A 134 -7.58 7.36 20.76
CA VAL A 134 -6.66 6.94 21.83
C VAL A 134 -7.45 6.61 23.09
N GLU A 135 -7.23 5.43 23.64
CA GLU A 135 -7.79 5.00 24.93
C GLU A 135 -6.68 4.40 25.79
N GLY A 136 -6.59 4.82 27.05
CA GLY A 136 -5.55 4.32 27.96
C GLY A 136 -4.12 4.57 27.47
N GLY A 137 -3.90 5.59 26.64
CA GLY A 137 -2.59 5.89 26.03
C GLY A 137 -2.24 5.03 24.81
N LEU A 138 -3.15 4.17 24.34
CA LEU A 138 -2.97 3.33 23.16
C LEU A 138 -3.84 3.83 22.02
N ILE A 139 -3.31 3.83 20.79
CA ILE A 139 -4.10 4.11 19.60
C ILE A 139 -4.86 2.82 19.24
N LEU A 140 -6.18 2.85 19.40
CA LEU A 140 -7.05 1.71 19.08
C LEU A 140 -7.63 1.81 17.67
N TYR A 141 -7.73 3.02 17.15
CA TYR A 141 -8.16 3.28 15.79
C TYR A 141 -7.29 4.35 15.14
N ARG A 142 -6.90 4.12 13.89
CA ARG A 142 -6.27 5.12 13.02
C ARG A 142 -6.98 5.15 11.67
N GLU A 143 -7.33 6.34 11.21
CA GLU A 143 -7.70 6.62 9.82
C GLU A 143 -6.62 7.48 9.17
N GLU A 144 -6.10 7.05 8.03
CA GLU A 144 -5.17 7.83 7.20
C GLU A 144 -5.77 8.09 5.82
N ARG A 145 -5.50 9.25 5.25
CA ARG A 145 -5.85 9.59 3.87
C ARG A 145 -4.60 9.84 3.05
N LEU A 146 -4.57 9.27 1.85
CA LEU A 146 -3.43 9.37 0.96
C LEU A 146 -3.88 9.48 -0.50
N GLY A 147 -3.36 10.50 -1.19
CA GLY A 147 -3.46 10.61 -2.64
C GLY A 147 -2.61 9.55 -3.33
N LEU A 148 -3.20 8.84 -4.28
CA LEU A 148 -2.60 7.74 -5.02
C LEU A 148 -2.51 8.10 -6.51
N PRO A 149 -1.30 8.29 -7.06
CA PRO A 149 -1.13 8.56 -8.49
C PRO A 149 -1.47 7.31 -9.30
N THR A 150 -1.93 7.49 -10.54
CA THR A 150 -1.90 6.38 -11.49
C THR A 150 -0.47 6.14 -11.96
N ILE A 151 -0.19 4.87 -12.27
CA ILE A 151 1.11 4.38 -12.73
C ILE A 151 0.90 3.47 -13.95
N GLU A 152 1.92 3.35 -14.78
CA GLU A 152 1.93 2.43 -15.92
C GLU A 152 1.79 0.97 -15.44
N SER A 153 0.79 0.23 -15.93
CA SER A 153 0.60 -1.20 -15.60
C SER A 153 1.83 -2.07 -15.87
N GLY A 154 2.68 -1.66 -16.82
CA GLY A 154 3.99 -2.28 -17.06
C GLY A 154 4.87 -2.36 -15.81
N ARG A 155 4.74 -1.44 -14.86
CA ARG A 155 5.49 -1.47 -13.59
C ARG A 155 5.08 -2.63 -12.68
N LEU A 156 3.83 -3.10 -12.81
CA LEU A 156 3.32 -4.25 -12.06
C LEU A 156 3.76 -5.58 -12.69
N LEU A 157 4.17 -5.53 -13.97
CA LEU A 157 4.62 -6.68 -14.75
C LEU A 157 6.13 -6.90 -14.71
N GLU A 158 6.89 -5.82 -14.54
CA GLU A 158 8.35 -5.88 -14.52
C GLU A 158 8.86 -6.44 -13.19
N LYS A 159 9.15 -7.74 -13.18
CA LYS A 159 9.60 -8.46 -11.99
C LYS A 159 10.90 -7.89 -11.42
N GLU A 160 11.75 -7.33 -12.27
CA GLU A 160 13.00 -6.67 -11.88
C GLU A 160 12.78 -5.40 -11.05
N LEU A 161 11.60 -4.75 -11.13
CA LEU A 161 11.28 -3.60 -10.28
C LEU A 161 10.99 -3.97 -8.83
N SER A 162 10.73 -5.25 -8.54
CA SER A 162 10.61 -5.69 -7.15
C SER A 162 11.87 -6.34 -6.65
N VAL A 163 12.17 -6.03 -5.39
CA VAL A 163 13.21 -6.73 -4.64
C VAL A 163 12.92 -8.24 -4.65
N ARG A 164 13.80 -9.00 -5.32
CA ARG A 164 13.75 -10.47 -5.46
C ARG A 164 12.56 -11.01 -6.29
N HIS A 165 12.05 -10.25 -7.26
CA HIS A 165 11.02 -10.73 -8.21
C HIS A 165 9.75 -11.23 -7.51
N ARG A 166 9.21 -10.40 -6.61
CA ARG A 166 8.09 -10.72 -5.72
C ARG A 166 6.81 -9.96 -6.05
N LEU A 167 6.69 -9.30 -7.20
CA LEU A 167 5.40 -8.76 -7.65
C LEU A 167 4.38 -9.88 -7.90
N PRO A 168 3.09 -9.63 -7.62
CA PRO A 168 2.00 -10.50 -8.03
C PRO A 168 1.87 -10.55 -9.55
N GLU A 169 1.38 -11.67 -10.08
CA GLU A 169 1.13 -11.81 -11.53
C GLU A 169 -0.31 -11.41 -11.86
N ILE A 170 -0.56 -10.78 -13.01
CA ILE A 170 -1.92 -10.37 -13.43
C ILE A 170 -2.92 -11.52 -13.38
N LYS A 171 -2.53 -12.72 -13.84
CA LYS A 171 -3.38 -13.93 -13.80
C LYS A 171 -3.82 -14.35 -12.39
N SER A 172 -3.20 -13.77 -11.36
CA SER A 172 -3.50 -14.01 -9.95
C SER A 172 -4.31 -12.88 -9.31
N ALA A 173 -4.78 -11.90 -10.10
CA ALA A 173 -5.65 -10.84 -9.62
C ALA A 173 -6.98 -11.40 -9.07
N PHE A 174 -7.54 -10.69 -8.10
CA PHE A 174 -8.94 -10.89 -7.71
C PHE A 174 -9.83 -10.07 -8.64
N ASP A 175 -10.88 -10.67 -9.18
CA ASP A 175 -11.88 -9.92 -9.92
C ASP A 175 -12.90 -9.32 -8.96
N THR A 176 -13.22 -8.05 -9.16
CA THR A 176 -14.29 -7.35 -8.43
C THR A 176 -15.59 -7.31 -9.21
N ARG A 177 -15.54 -7.61 -10.51
CA ARG A 177 -16.70 -7.90 -11.34
C ARG A 177 -17.06 -9.35 -11.05
N GLY A 178 -18.12 -9.54 -10.27
CA GLY A 178 -18.67 -10.86 -10.00
C GLY A 178 -19.18 -11.53 -11.27
#